data_AF-G1VIB6-F1
#
_entry.id   AF-G1VIB6-F1
#
_cell.length_a   1.000
_cell.length_b   1.000
_cell.length_c   1.000
_cell.angle_alpha   90.00
_cell.angle_beta   90.00
_cell.angle_gamma   90.00
#
_symmetry.space_group_name_H-M   'P 1'
#
loop_
_entity.id
_entity.type
_entity.pdbx_description
1 polymer ?
#
loop_
_entity_poly.entity_id
_entity_poly.type
_entity_poly.pdbx_seq_one_letter_code
_entity_poly.pdbx_strand_id
1 'polypeptide(L)'
;MDVWWDDWCSGGAKIGDCIYCGAINVCKGIIFEQLRGKFKELKSVPLRFNETKKIKTKNIKRIKWLPKETIPLTAFYSPREIDCLPQSTIVRSERAIEEITGVAEFRGGVIITREVGKGFFLVLI
;
A
#
# COMPACT_ATOMS: atom_id res chain seq x y z
N MET A 1 8.99 -2.88 10.38
CA MET A 1 8.99 -1.41 10.30
C MET A 1 8.37 -0.87 11.57
N ASP A 2 9.05 0.09 12.19
CA ASP A 2 8.59 0.75 13.40
C ASP A 2 7.68 1.92 13.02
N VAL A 3 6.48 1.94 13.59
CA VAL A 3 5.45 2.97 13.33
C VAL A 3 4.92 3.49 14.65
N TRP A 4 4.63 4.80 14.72
CA TRP A 4 4.04 5.41 15.89
C TRP A 4 2.53 5.51 15.71
N TRP A 5 1.80 5.41 16.83
CA TRP A 5 0.35 5.57 16.80
C TRP A 5 -0.13 6.93 16.27
N ASP A 6 0.71 7.96 16.38
CA ASP A 6 0.43 9.29 15.85
C ASP A 6 0.61 9.38 14.31
N ASP A 7 1.29 8.39 13.68
CA ASP A 7 1.45 8.31 12.21
C ASP A 7 0.20 7.77 11.49
N TRP A 8 -0.82 7.41 12.28
CA TRP A 8 -2.01 6.72 11.80
C TRP A 8 -3.07 7.73 11.30
N CYS A 9 -3.30 7.83 9.99
CA CYS A 9 -4.30 8.74 9.40
C CYS A 9 -5.73 8.15 9.37
N SER A 10 -6.07 7.30 10.32
CA SER A 10 -7.41 6.73 10.48
C SER A 10 -7.94 7.10 11.87
N GLY A 11 -8.88 8.03 11.91
CA GLY A 11 -9.65 8.32 13.10
C GLY A 11 -10.87 7.40 13.19
N GLY A 12 -11.16 6.91 14.39
CA GLY A 12 -12.43 6.23 14.68
C GLY A 12 -12.27 4.87 15.34
N ALA A 13 -13.40 4.26 15.70
CA ALA A 13 -13.42 3.00 16.44
C ALA A 13 -13.04 1.77 15.59
N LYS A 14 -13.06 1.88 14.26
CA LYS A 14 -12.83 0.81 13.28
C LYS A 14 -11.69 1.18 12.33
N ILE A 15 -10.97 0.17 11.87
CA ILE A 15 -9.88 0.25 10.91
C ILE A 15 -10.43 -0.10 9.53
N GLY A 16 -10.15 0.74 8.53
CA GLY A 16 -10.43 0.44 7.12
C GLY A 16 -9.65 -0.78 6.62
N ASP A 17 -10.07 -1.36 5.50
CA ASP A 17 -9.37 -2.51 4.91
C ASP A 17 -7.96 -2.14 4.44
N CYS A 18 -7.80 -0.92 3.93
CA CYS A 18 -6.53 -0.25 3.72
C CYS A 18 -6.50 1.03 4.57
N ILE A 19 -5.33 1.40 5.07
CA ILE A 19 -5.10 2.63 5.81
C ILE A 19 -3.87 3.34 5.30
N TYR A 20 -3.93 4.66 5.36
CA TYR A 20 -2.81 5.53 5.06
C TYR A 20 -1.94 5.72 6.30
N CYS A 21 -0.65 5.45 6.18
CA CYS A 21 0.34 5.61 7.24
C CYS A 21 1.59 6.25 6.63
N GLY A 22 1.55 7.58 6.45
CA GLY A 22 2.56 8.29 5.67
C GLY A 22 2.68 7.72 4.25
N ALA A 23 3.90 7.54 3.73
CA ALA A 23 4.13 7.04 2.37
C ALA A 23 4.06 5.49 2.23
N ILE A 24 3.49 4.78 3.20
CA ILE A 24 3.52 3.31 3.22
C ILE A 24 2.12 2.74 3.02
N ASN A 25 2.03 1.81 2.09
CA ASN A 25 0.83 1.02 1.85
C ASN A 25 0.59 0.05 3.01
N VAL A 26 -0.50 0.22 3.75
CA VAL A 26 -0.89 -0.64 4.87
C VAL A 26 -2.30 -1.16 4.69
N CYS A 27 -2.50 -2.45 4.94
CA CYS A 27 -3.82 -3.08 4.91
C CYS A 27 -3.98 -4.11 6.01
N LYS A 28 -5.22 -4.59 6.22
CA LYS A 28 -5.49 -5.75 7.07
C LYS A 28 -4.80 -6.99 6.49
N GLY A 29 -4.30 -7.87 7.36
CA GLY A 29 -3.58 -9.08 6.93
C GLY A 29 -4.38 -9.96 5.97
N ILE A 30 -5.70 -10.07 6.15
CA ILE A 30 -6.57 -10.83 5.24
C ILE A 30 -6.61 -10.22 3.82
N ILE A 31 -6.56 -8.90 3.70
CA ILE A 31 -6.53 -8.19 2.43
C ILE A 31 -5.17 -8.41 1.77
N PHE A 32 -4.08 -8.37 2.55
CA PHE A 32 -2.76 -8.67 2.04
C PHE A 32 -2.67 -10.09 1.45
N GLU A 33 -3.20 -11.11 2.14
CA GLU A 33 -3.19 -12.49 1.62
C GLU A 33 -4.00 -12.63 0.32
N GLN A 34 -5.13 -11.94 0.20
CA GLN A 34 -5.89 -11.88 -1.06
C GLN A 34 -5.09 -11.21 -2.19
N LEU A 35 -4.42 -10.09 -1.90
CA LEU A 35 -3.56 -9.40 -2.85
C LEU A 35 -2.38 -10.28 -3.28
N ARG A 36 -1.73 -10.95 -2.33
CA ARG A 36 -0.61 -11.85 -2.60
C ARG A 36 -1.01 -13.08 -3.43
N GLY A 37 -2.26 -13.55 -3.28
CA GLY A 37 -2.83 -14.59 -4.14
C GLY A 37 -2.85 -14.21 -5.62
N LYS A 38 -3.02 -12.90 -5.92
CA LYS A 38 -3.02 -12.36 -7.30
C LYS A 38 -1.63 -11.87 -7.73
N PHE A 39 -0.89 -11.25 -6.82
CA PHE A 39 0.38 -10.58 -7.06
C PHE A 39 1.46 -11.22 -6.17
N LYS A 40 2.05 -12.31 -6.66
CA LYS A 40 2.98 -13.14 -5.87
C LYS A 40 4.26 -12.40 -5.50
N GLU A 41 4.60 -11.34 -6.22
CA GLU A 41 5.79 -10.52 -6.01
C GLU A 41 5.66 -9.51 -4.87
N LEU A 42 4.45 -9.29 -4.33
CA LEU A 42 4.26 -8.38 -3.20
C LEU A 42 5.04 -8.87 -1.98
N LYS A 43 5.78 -7.96 -1.37
CA LYS A 43 6.52 -8.21 -0.14
C LYS A 43 5.79 -7.54 1.00
N SER A 44 5.60 -8.29 2.09
CA SER A 44 5.13 -7.75 3.35
C SER A 44 6.30 -7.25 4.20
N VAL A 45 6.00 -6.26 5.01
CA VAL A 45 6.85 -5.77 6.08
C VAL A 45 6.03 -5.82 7.37
N PRO A 46 6.44 -6.60 8.37
CA PRO A 46 5.73 -6.62 9.65
C PRO A 46 5.81 -5.24 10.30
N LEU A 47 4.67 -4.77 10.82
CA LEU A 47 4.57 -3.51 11.55
C LEU A 47 4.82 -3.76 13.04
N ARG A 48 5.68 -2.93 13.64
CA ARG A 48 5.89 -2.87 15.08
C ARG A 48 5.37 -1.52 15.57
N PHE A 49 4.29 -1.58 16.34
CA PHE A 49 3.65 -0.39 16.87
C PHE A 49 4.36 0.07 18.13
N ASN A 50 4.92 1.27 18.07
CA ASN A 50 5.57 1.90 19.21
C ASN A 50 4.58 2.83 19.93
N GLU A 51 4.51 2.67 21.25
CA GLU A 51 3.71 3.55 22.10
C GLU A 51 4.47 4.83 22.44
N THR A 52 3.85 5.99 22.19
CA THR A 52 4.36 7.26 22.69
C THR A 52 4.15 7.36 24.21
N LYS A 53 4.96 8.19 24.91
CA LYS A 53 4.85 8.40 26.37
C LYS A 53 3.43 8.79 26.82
N LYS A 54 2.69 9.51 25.96
CA LYS A 54 1.30 9.93 26.17
C LYS A 54 0.31 8.77 26.14
N ILE A 55 0.62 7.72 25.39
CA ILE A 55 -0.16 6.50 25.27
C ILE A 55 0.14 5.54 26.41
N LYS A 56 1.42 5.38 26.79
CA LYS A 56 1.84 4.52 27.92
C LYS A 56 1.15 4.84 29.24
N THR A 57 0.75 6.10 29.42
CA THR A 57 0.09 6.60 30.65
C THR A 57 -1.43 6.55 30.60
N LYS A 58 -2.04 6.22 29.45
CA LYS A 58 -3.50 6.16 29.26
C LYS A 58 -3.91 4.76 28.82
N ASN A 59 -5.04 4.27 29.31
CA ASN A 59 -5.61 3.03 28.77
C ASN A 59 -6.00 3.25 27.29
N ILE A 60 -5.24 2.66 26.37
CA ILE A 60 -5.42 2.77 24.90
C ILE A 60 -6.87 2.56 24.50
N LYS A 61 -7.55 1.57 25.09
CA LYS A 61 -8.94 1.21 24.77
C LYS A 61 -9.95 2.32 25.09
N ARG A 62 -9.57 3.31 25.91
CA ARG A 62 -10.41 4.46 26.30
C ARG A 62 -10.16 5.71 25.44
N ILE A 63 -9.14 5.70 24.59
CA ILE A 63 -8.82 6.84 23.72
C ILE A 63 -9.77 6.82 22.52
N LYS A 64 -10.63 7.85 22.40
CA LYS A 64 -11.72 7.89 21.40
C LYS A 64 -11.25 7.82 19.94
N TRP A 65 -10.06 8.38 19.65
CA TRP A 65 -9.54 8.47 18.28
C TRP A 65 -8.68 7.28 17.86
N LEU A 66 -8.34 6.37 18.80
CA LEU A 66 -7.61 5.15 18.48
C LEU A 66 -8.56 4.02 18.08
N PRO A 67 -8.13 3.13 17.17
CA PRO A 67 -8.84 1.90 16.88
C PRO A 67 -9.07 1.07 18.14
N LYS A 68 -10.30 0.57 18.32
CA LYS A 68 -10.64 -0.32 19.44
C LYS A 68 -10.45 -1.79 19.09
N GLU A 69 -10.47 -2.09 17.80
CA GLU A 69 -10.23 -3.43 17.29
C GLU A 69 -8.73 -3.73 17.22
N THR A 70 -8.38 -4.96 17.56
CA THR A 70 -7.02 -5.49 17.44
C THR A 70 -6.99 -6.41 16.23
N ILE A 71 -6.66 -5.85 15.06
CA ILE A 71 -6.58 -6.61 13.80
C ILE A 71 -5.13 -6.60 13.33
N PRO A 72 -4.57 -7.73 12.86
CA PRO A 72 -3.24 -7.76 12.28
C PRO A 72 -3.20 -6.89 11.03
N LEU A 73 -2.27 -5.94 11.02
CA LEU A 73 -1.97 -5.09 9.88
C LEU A 73 -0.66 -5.49 9.24
N THR A 74 -0.59 -5.27 7.93
CA THR A 74 0.58 -5.58 7.12
C THR A 74 0.89 -4.36 6.26
N ALA A 75 2.08 -3.81 6.47
CA ALA A 75 2.67 -2.94 5.47
C ALA A 75 3.15 -3.80 4.31
N PHE A 76 3.02 -3.31 3.09
CA PHE A 76 3.49 -4.03 1.92
C PHE A 76 4.03 -3.08 0.86
N TYR A 77 4.85 -3.61 -0.03
CA TYR A 77 5.36 -2.87 -1.16
C TYR A 77 5.57 -3.81 -2.35
N SER A 78 5.56 -3.24 -3.55
CA SER A 78 6.04 -3.94 -4.73
C SER A 78 7.56 -3.70 -4.84
N PRO A 79 8.40 -4.75 -4.85
CA PRO A 79 9.82 -4.61 -5.13
C PRO A 79 10.10 -4.34 -6.62
N ARG A 80 9.08 -4.46 -7.47
CA ARG A 80 9.16 -4.15 -8.90
C ARG A 80 8.52 -2.80 -9.13
N GLU A 81 9.34 -1.83 -9.48
CA GLU A 81 8.92 -0.59 -10.12
C GLU A 81 9.00 -0.82 -11.63
N ILE A 82 8.02 -0.32 -12.38
CA ILE A 82 8.13 -0.27 -13.83
C ILE A 82 8.21 1.21 -14.20
N ASP A 83 9.25 1.60 -14.93
CA ASP A 83 9.26 2.96 -15.45
C ASP A 83 8.17 3.06 -16.52
N CYS A 84 7.31 4.08 -16.41
CA CYS A 84 6.41 4.46 -17.49
C CYS A 84 7.19 5.37 -18.43
N LEU A 85 7.57 4.85 -19.59
CA LEU A 85 8.18 5.68 -20.64
C LEU A 85 7.21 6.78 -21.06
N PRO A 86 7.68 7.97 -21.48
CA PRO A 86 6.82 9.09 -21.89
C PRO A 86 5.79 8.74 -22.98
N GLN A 87 6.08 7.72 -23.78
CA GLN A 87 5.21 7.20 -24.85
C GLN A 87 4.15 6.20 -24.34
N SER A 88 4.10 5.94 -23.04
CA SER A 88 3.09 5.07 -22.41
C SER A 88 1.81 5.85 -22.15
N THR A 89 0.67 5.17 -22.25
CA THR A 89 -0.63 5.72 -21.84
C THR A 89 -1.02 5.10 -20.49
N ILE A 90 -1.46 5.94 -19.56
CA ILE A 90 -1.87 5.51 -18.22
C ILE A 90 -3.37 5.76 -18.08
N VAL A 91 -4.14 4.67 -17.94
CA VAL A 91 -5.57 4.71 -17.63
C VAL A 91 -5.72 4.75 -16.11
N ARG A 92 -6.45 5.76 -15.62
CA ARG A 92 -6.66 5.98 -14.18
C ARG A 92 -8.15 6.06 -13.87
N SER A 93 -8.55 5.49 -12.73
CA SER A 93 -9.79 5.83 -12.04
C SER A 93 -9.53 6.90 -10.98
N GLU A 94 -10.59 7.33 -10.31
CA GLU A 94 -10.49 8.26 -9.17
C GLU A 94 -9.57 7.76 -8.06
N ARG A 95 -9.35 6.44 -7.97
CA ARG A 95 -8.67 5.81 -6.84
C ARG A 95 -7.39 5.06 -7.18
N ALA A 96 -7.14 4.77 -8.45
CA ALA A 96 -6.00 3.94 -8.85
C ALA A 96 -5.62 4.13 -10.32
N ILE A 97 -4.41 3.69 -10.66
CA ILE A 97 -4.06 3.37 -12.05
C ILE A 97 -4.67 2.01 -12.36
N GLU A 98 -5.49 1.92 -13.40
CA GLU A 98 -6.15 0.67 -13.80
C GLU A 98 -5.33 -0.09 -14.84
N GLU A 99 -4.71 0.64 -15.77
CA GLU A 99 -3.94 0.04 -16.85
C GLU A 99 -2.81 0.97 -17.32
N ILE A 100 -1.70 0.37 -17.77
CA ILE A 100 -0.62 1.08 -18.48
C ILE A 100 -0.40 0.36 -19.81
N THR A 101 -0.67 1.07 -20.90
CA THR A 101 -0.48 0.58 -22.27
C THR A 101 0.62 1.36 -22.99
N GLY A 102 1.05 0.89 -24.16
CA GLY A 102 2.08 1.56 -24.96
C GLY A 102 3.45 0.91 -24.83
N VAL A 103 4.50 1.69 -24.60
CA VAL A 103 5.89 1.22 -24.71
C VAL A 103 6.43 0.70 -23.37
N ALA A 104 6.99 -0.51 -23.39
CA ALA A 104 7.65 -1.14 -22.25
C ALA A 104 9.12 -0.71 -22.17
N GLU A 105 9.80 -0.73 -23.31
CA GLU A 105 11.24 -0.50 -23.40
C GLU A 105 11.61 0.11 -24.76
N PHE A 106 12.65 0.95 -24.78
CA PHE A 106 13.33 1.36 -25.99
C PHE A 106 14.77 0.85 -25.96
N ARG A 107 15.11 -0.11 -26.83
CA ARG A 107 16.42 -0.77 -26.82
C ARG A 107 17.02 -0.78 -28.21
N GLY A 108 18.19 -0.14 -28.35
CA GLY A 108 18.95 -0.14 -29.61
C GLY A 108 18.19 0.43 -30.82
N GLY A 109 17.33 1.43 -30.62
CA GLY A 109 16.50 2.00 -31.69
C GLY A 109 15.15 1.32 -31.89
N VAL A 110 14.88 0.22 -31.18
CA VAL A 110 13.65 -0.56 -31.31
C VAL A 110 12.70 -0.28 -30.15
N ILE A 111 11.43 -0.06 -30.48
CA ILE A 111 10.32 0.09 -29.52
C ILE A 111 9.78 -1.30 -29.18
N ILE A 112 9.79 -1.66 -27.90
CA ILE A 112 9.17 -2.88 -27.39
C ILE A 112 7.88 -2.49 -26.68
N THR A 113 6.73 -2.99 -27.16
CA THR A 113 5.42 -2.69 -26.58
C THR A 113 5.16 -3.51 -25.31
N ARG A 114 4.37 -2.96 -24.40
CA ARG A 114 3.88 -3.68 -23.21
C ARG A 114 2.95 -4.81 -23.63
N GLU A 115 3.14 -5.98 -23.03
CA GLU A 115 2.16 -7.06 -23.12
C GLU A 115 0.95 -6.74 -22.23
N VAL A 116 -0.24 -7.02 -22.74
CA VAL A 116 -1.49 -6.90 -21.96
C VAL A 116 -1.39 -7.75 -20.70
N GLY A 117 -1.65 -7.14 -19.54
CA GLY A 117 -1.55 -7.80 -18.24
C GLY A 117 -0.14 -7.83 -17.61
N LYS A 118 0.90 -7.34 -18.27
CA LYS A 118 2.23 -7.14 -17.68
C LYS A 118 2.44 -5.69 -17.26
N GLY A 119 1.98 -5.36 -16.06
CA GLY A 119 2.12 -4.02 -15.49
C GLY A 119 1.42 -3.90 -14.15
N PHE A 120 2.00 -4.41 -13.07
CA PHE A 120 1.41 -4.25 -11.74
C PHE A 120 1.92 -2.98 -11.08
N PHE A 121 0.98 -2.13 -10.64
CA PHE A 121 1.25 -1.07 -9.69
C PHE A 121 0.13 -0.94 -8.69
N LEU A 122 0.53 -0.79 -7.43
CA LEU A 122 -0.35 -0.39 -6.34
C LEU A 122 -0.05 1.07 -6.02
N VAL A 123 -1.01 1.94 -6.30
CA VAL A 123 -1.13 3.22 -5.61
C VAL A 123 -2.15 2.98 -4.50
N LEU A 124 -1.75 3.05 -3.23
CA LEU A 124 -2.71 3.40 -2.18
C LEU A 124 -2.48 4.87 -1.87
N ILE A 125 -3.55 5.64 -2.05
CA ILE A 125 -3.65 7.08 -1.78
C ILE A 125 -3.44 7.34 -0.29
#